data_AF-A0A816PF09-F1
#
_entry.id   AF-A0A816PF09-F1
#
_cell.length_a   1.000
_cell.length_b   1.000
_cell.length_c   1.000
_cell.angle_alpha   90.00
_cell.angle_beta   90.00
_cell.angle_gamma   90.00
#
_symmetry.space_group_name_H-M   'P 1'
#
loop_
_entity.id
_entity.type
_entity.pdbx_description
1 polymer ?
#
loop_
_entity_poly.entity_id
_entity_poly.type
_entity_poly.pdbx_seq_one_letter_code
_entity_poly.pdbx_strand_id
1 'polypeptide(L)'
;MDRISGLSDELLVKILLLVPTKVAVSTSILSKRWEYLWMWLPKLDYGQGRSHQGLKLYLYYESLTPVKIVSGSATDYGHSYCSEPESSRLRRFLDHNLPLHRAPVIESFRLELVSSRFKRTSIKMWVAIAVSHCLREMKILYESKLNILPSNLFTCKSLVILKLAGGMLLNVPRMVSLPSLKTLKLQRVKYFKGKTLQRLLSNCPVLEDLVLDLPKGESTGKLTVVVPSLQRLSLDIPSAHDIVGYVIKTPDLKYFKLVDDNDKSHYCLIEHMPNLSEAHLDVALPDIKSIIGSITSVRRLAICSAAMFDEGFVLNQLEHLKVCVCRDHSSNQIFRLLKSSTILQELNLFSMEDHFPQFMDNWNEPSTVPECLLSSLQSLNWSLYGGEPQERDIVIYILEHAVHLKTATIESSEGQFSKFEMLQELALSSRASTTCKLMFECPFEL
;
A
#
# COMPACT_ATOMS: atom_id res chain seq x y z
N MET A 1 -5.09 -7.07 -49.64
CA MET A 1 -5.74 -8.24 -49.00
C MET A 1 -5.86 -7.95 -47.53
N ASP A 2 -7.06 -7.99 -46.98
CA ASP A 2 -7.29 -7.92 -45.54
C ASP A 2 -6.80 -9.22 -44.89
N ARG A 3 -5.53 -9.22 -44.45
CA ARG A 3 -4.90 -10.37 -43.80
C ARG A 3 -5.45 -10.62 -42.40
N ILE A 4 -6.10 -9.63 -41.80
CA ILE A 4 -6.61 -9.71 -40.42
C ILE A 4 -7.96 -10.44 -40.42
N SER A 5 -8.79 -10.23 -41.44
CA SER A 5 -10.05 -10.98 -41.63
C SER A 5 -9.87 -12.48 -41.83
N GLY A 6 -8.65 -12.99 -42.07
CA GLY A 6 -8.34 -14.42 -42.16
C GLY A 6 -8.05 -15.11 -40.81
N LEU A 7 -7.92 -14.36 -39.71
CA LEU A 7 -7.64 -14.92 -38.38
C LEU A 7 -8.88 -15.57 -37.77
N SER A 8 -8.73 -16.46 -36.77
CA SER A 8 -9.87 -17.00 -36.01
C SER A 8 -10.45 -15.95 -35.04
N ASP A 9 -11.72 -16.11 -34.65
CA ASP A 9 -12.36 -15.17 -33.71
C ASP A 9 -11.60 -15.08 -32.38
N GLU A 10 -11.01 -16.19 -31.92
CA GLU A 10 -10.17 -16.22 -30.72
C GLU A 10 -8.93 -15.33 -30.85
N LEU A 11 -8.25 -15.35 -32.00
CA LEU A 11 -7.10 -14.50 -32.25
C LEU A 11 -7.50 -13.03 -32.38
N LEU A 12 -8.67 -12.75 -32.98
CA LEU A 12 -9.19 -11.40 -33.08
C LEU A 12 -9.58 -10.83 -31.71
N VAL A 13 -10.20 -11.62 -30.83
CA VAL A 13 -10.48 -11.23 -29.43
C VAL A 13 -9.17 -10.95 -28.69
N LYS A 14 -8.12 -11.77 -28.89
CA LYS A 14 -6.79 -11.50 -28.32
C LYS A 14 -6.19 -10.19 -28.82
N ILE A 15 -6.35 -9.84 -30.10
CA ILE A 15 -5.92 -8.55 -30.64
C ILE A 15 -6.71 -7.40 -30.01
N LEU A 16 -8.02 -7.54 -29.87
CA LEU A 16 -8.88 -6.52 -29.25
C LEU A 16 -8.57 -6.29 -27.76
N LEU A 17 -8.05 -7.29 -27.05
CA LEU A 17 -7.57 -7.15 -25.66
C LEU A 17 -6.32 -6.27 -25.55
N LEU A 18 -5.61 -6.00 -26.64
CA LEU A 18 -4.43 -5.13 -26.65
C LEU A 18 -4.78 -3.64 -26.76
N VAL A 19 -6.06 -3.32 -27.01
CA VAL A 19 -6.53 -1.93 -27.09
C VAL A 19 -7.56 -1.63 -25.99
N PRO A 20 -7.74 -0.37 -25.59
CA PRO A 20 -8.75 -0.02 -24.60
C PRO A 20 -10.15 -0.46 -25.03
N THR A 21 -10.99 -0.90 -24.09
CA THR A 21 -12.32 -1.48 -24.39
C THR A 21 -13.18 -0.57 -25.27
N LYS A 22 -13.16 0.75 -25.06
CA LYS A 22 -13.90 1.71 -25.91
C LYS A 22 -13.41 1.71 -27.36
N VAL A 23 -12.10 1.58 -27.56
CA VAL A 23 -11.48 1.48 -28.88
C VAL A 23 -11.86 0.15 -29.51
N ALA A 24 -11.79 -0.96 -28.77
CA ALA A 24 -12.23 -2.27 -29.24
C ALA A 24 -13.68 -2.23 -29.76
N VAL A 25 -14.62 -1.64 -29.02
CA VAL A 25 -16.00 -1.47 -29.51
C VAL A 25 -16.06 -0.59 -30.76
N SER A 26 -15.27 0.48 -30.85
CA SER A 26 -15.25 1.35 -32.04
C SER A 26 -14.74 0.64 -33.31
N THR A 27 -13.97 -0.46 -33.18
CA THR A 27 -13.55 -1.27 -34.33
C THR A 27 -14.68 -2.08 -34.95
N SER A 28 -15.88 -2.12 -34.34
CA SER A 28 -17.07 -2.78 -34.89
C SER A 28 -17.46 -2.31 -36.30
N ILE A 29 -17.06 -1.08 -36.68
CA ILE A 29 -17.35 -0.52 -38.01
C ILE A 29 -16.41 -1.04 -39.11
N LEU A 30 -15.31 -1.73 -38.75
CA LEU A 30 -14.30 -2.14 -39.72
C LEU A 30 -14.79 -3.26 -40.65
N SER A 31 -15.67 -4.13 -40.18
CA SER A 31 -16.40 -5.11 -41.02
C SER A 31 -17.53 -5.78 -40.24
N LYS A 32 -18.43 -6.48 -40.96
CA LYS A 32 -19.50 -7.29 -40.37
C LYS A 32 -19.01 -8.33 -39.36
N ARG A 33 -17.79 -8.86 -39.56
CA ARG A 33 -17.21 -9.85 -38.62
C ARG A 33 -16.79 -9.17 -37.32
N TRP A 34 -16.26 -7.96 -37.39
CA TRP A 34 -15.80 -7.20 -36.21
C TRP A 34 -16.95 -6.59 -35.41
N GLU A 35 -18.13 -6.46 -36.02
CA GLU A 35 -19.34 -5.91 -35.41
C GLU A 35 -19.66 -6.49 -34.02
N TYR A 36 -19.44 -7.81 -33.85
CA TYR A 36 -19.83 -8.55 -32.64
C TYR A 36 -18.65 -9.07 -31.79
N LEU A 37 -17.40 -8.99 -32.28
CA LEU A 37 -16.25 -9.61 -31.58
C LEU A 37 -15.98 -9.00 -30.21
N TRP A 38 -16.16 -7.69 -30.08
CA TRP A 38 -15.97 -6.99 -28.81
C TRP A 38 -16.94 -7.48 -27.71
N MET A 39 -18.08 -8.08 -28.07
CA MET A 39 -19.05 -8.63 -27.11
C MET A 39 -18.50 -9.84 -26.36
N TRP A 40 -17.39 -10.43 -26.82
CA TRP A 40 -16.76 -11.61 -26.21
C TRP A 40 -15.51 -11.26 -25.39
N LEU A 41 -15.19 -9.97 -25.21
CA LEU A 41 -14.00 -9.57 -24.47
C LEU A 41 -14.08 -9.95 -22.99
N PRO A 42 -13.18 -10.80 -22.46
CA PRO A 42 -13.22 -11.18 -21.05
C PRO A 42 -12.80 -10.05 -20.11
N LYS A 43 -12.15 -8.98 -20.61
CA LYS A 43 -11.66 -7.85 -19.80
C LYS A 43 -12.28 -6.55 -20.28
N LEU A 44 -12.91 -5.85 -19.36
CA LEU A 44 -13.63 -4.60 -19.60
C LEU A 44 -13.06 -3.50 -18.72
N ASP A 45 -12.45 -2.47 -19.33
CA ASP A 45 -11.94 -1.28 -18.63
C ASP A 45 -12.66 -0.02 -19.13
N TYR A 46 -13.33 0.63 -18.19
CA TYR A 46 -14.07 1.86 -18.39
C TYR A 46 -13.54 2.98 -17.50
N GLY A 47 -12.30 3.39 -17.76
CA GLY A 47 -11.72 4.63 -17.23
C GLY A 47 -12.25 5.90 -17.90
N GLN A 48 -12.44 6.96 -17.11
CA GLN A 48 -12.48 8.34 -17.60
C GLN A 48 -11.04 8.80 -17.86
N GLY A 49 -10.53 8.61 -19.08
CA GLY A 49 -9.15 8.96 -19.39
C GLY A 49 -8.93 10.48 -19.45
N ARG A 50 -8.14 11.02 -18.51
CA ARG A 50 -7.07 12.02 -18.70
C ARG A 50 -6.44 12.38 -17.34
N SER A 51 -5.11 12.47 -17.32
CA SER A 51 -4.19 12.75 -16.19
C SER A 51 -3.86 11.57 -15.26
N HIS A 52 -2.82 10.82 -15.65
CA HIS A 52 -1.94 10.07 -14.74
C HIS A 52 -1.10 11.01 -13.82
N GLN A 53 -1.41 12.31 -13.72
CA GLN A 53 -0.70 13.26 -12.87
C GLN A 53 -1.54 13.68 -11.64
N GLY A 54 -2.87 13.84 -11.77
CA GLY A 54 -3.73 14.07 -10.59
C GLY A 54 -4.00 12.78 -9.79
N LEU A 55 -4.05 11.64 -10.48
CA LEU A 55 -4.24 10.32 -9.85
C LEU A 55 -2.95 9.73 -9.28
N LYS A 56 -1.77 10.33 -9.53
CA LYS A 56 -0.52 9.90 -8.89
C LYS A 56 -0.61 10.03 -7.37
N LEU A 57 -1.31 11.02 -6.83
CA LEU A 57 -1.56 11.12 -5.38
C LEU A 57 -2.57 10.11 -4.83
N TYR A 58 -3.39 9.47 -5.66
CA TYR A 58 -4.48 8.58 -5.20
C TYR A 58 -4.21 7.09 -5.44
N LEU A 59 -3.25 6.74 -6.30
CA LEU A 59 -2.90 5.36 -6.65
C LEU A 59 -1.40 5.02 -6.46
N TYR A 60 -0.62 5.85 -5.76
CA TYR A 60 0.84 5.65 -5.55
C TYR A 60 1.23 4.39 -4.77
N TYR A 61 0.28 3.64 -4.21
CA TYR A 61 0.57 2.50 -3.34
C TYR A 61 0.85 1.16 -4.05
N GLU A 62 1.11 1.13 -5.37
CA GLU A 62 1.29 -0.13 -6.13
C GLU A 62 2.62 -0.34 -6.88
N SER A 63 3.67 0.47 -6.72
CA SER A 63 4.97 0.13 -7.36
C SER A 63 6.22 0.57 -6.58
N LEU A 64 7.01 -0.42 -6.14
CA LEU A 64 8.44 -0.26 -5.84
C LEU A 64 9.19 0.04 -7.16
N THR A 65 9.65 1.27 -7.37
CA THR A 65 10.91 1.71 -8.06
C THR A 65 10.89 3.24 -8.28
N PRO A 66 12.06 3.92 -8.30
CA PRO A 66 12.15 5.37 -8.17
C PRO A 66 11.94 6.10 -9.50
N VAL A 67 11.06 7.10 -9.54
CA VAL A 67 10.99 8.11 -10.61
C VAL A 67 10.88 9.49 -9.99
N LYS A 68 11.91 10.31 -10.23
CA LYS A 68 12.05 11.71 -9.80
C LYS A 68 10.83 12.55 -10.16
N ILE A 69 10.34 13.35 -9.20
CA ILE A 69 9.42 14.46 -9.46
C ILE A 69 10.14 15.75 -9.09
N VAL A 70 10.29 16.63 -10.07
CA VAL A 70 10.78 18.00 -9.92
C VAL A 70 9.75 18.80 -9.12
N SER A 71 10.23 19.53 -8.11
CA SER A 71 9.46 20.38 -7.20
C SER A 71 8.61 21.42 -7.92
N GLY A 72 7.30 21.38 -7.67
CA GLY A 72 6.35 22.45 -8.01
C GLY A 72 5.52 22.80 -6.76
N SER A 73 5.47 24.08 -6.44
CA SER A 73 4.88 24.66 -5.23
C SER A 73 3.46 24.18 -4.89
N ALA A 74 3.25 23.88 -3.61
CA ALA A 74 1.99 23.51 -3.00
C ALA A 74 1.00 24.70 -2.96
N THR A 75 0.13 24.82 -3.95
CA THR A 75 -1.23 25.42 -3.86
C THR A 75 -1.95 25.28 -5.21
N ASP A 76 -2.26 24.06 -5.65
CA ASP A 76 -3.33 23.87 -6.66
C ASP A 76 -3.83 22.42 -6.64
N TYR A 77 -4.75 22.11 -5.72
CA TYR A 77 -5.47 20.84 -5.74
C TYR A 77 -6.51 20.86 -6.87
N GLY A 78 -6.03 20.69 -8.10
CA GLY A 78 -6.86 20.50 -9.28
C GLY A 78 -7.62 19.18 -9.20
N HIS A 79 -8.82 19.20 -8.62
CA HIS A 79 -9.82 18.19 -8.96
C HIS A 79 -10.02 18.26 -10.47
N SER A 80 -9.47 17.29 -11.21
CA SER A 80 -9.76 17.11 -12.63
C SER A 80 -11.23 16.72 -12.76
N TYR A 81 -12.12 17.71 -12.75
CA TYR A 81 -13.51 17.51 -13.11
C TYR A 81 -13.53 17.09 -14.58
N CYS A 82 -13.85 15.82 -14.86
CA CYS A 82 -14.17 15.41 -16.22
C CYS A 82 -15.24 16.34 -16.78
N SER A 83 -15.03 16.77 -18.02
CA SER A 83 -15.98 17.63 -18.70
C SER A 83 -17.35 16.93 -18.79
N GLU A 84 -18.44 17.67 -18.63
CA GLU A 84 -19.81 17.16 -18.75
C GLU A 84 -20.08 16.30 -20.01
N PRO A 85 -19.49 16.62 -21.19
CA PRO A 85 -19.57 15.78 -22.37
C PRO A 85 -18.98 14.37 -22.18
N GLU A 86 -17.86 14.22 -21.46
CA GLU A 86 -17.16 12.95 -21.31
C GLU A 86 -17.91 11.98 -20.39
N SER A 87 -18.42 12.48 -19.26
CA SER A 87 -19.25 11.68 -18.34
C SER A 87 -20.54 11.21 -19.01
N SER A 88 -21.18 12.10 -19.79
CA SER A 88 -22.40 11.78 -20.54
C SER A 88 -22.15 10.80 -21.69
N ARG A 89 -20.99 10.90 -22.37
CA ARG A 89 -20.57 9.94 -23.41
C ARG A 89 -20.29 8.57 -22.82
N LEU A 90 -19.58 8.50 -21.70
CA LEU A 90 -19.31 7.24 -21.01
C LEU A 90 -20.59 6.55 -20.55
N ARG A 91 -21.51 7.31 -19.94
CA ARG A 91 -22.81 6.78 -19.53
C ARG A 91 -23.55 6.17 -20.71
N ARG A 92 -23.73 6.93 -21.80
CA ARG A 92 -24.43 6.45 -23.01
C ARG A 92 -23.74 5.22 -23.60
N PHE A 93 -22.41 5.21 -23.61
CA PHE A 93 -21.63 4.09 -24.08
C PHE A 93 -21.91 2.83 -23.23
N LEU A 94 -21.88 2.93 -21.91
CA LEU A 94 -22.13 1.80 -21.01
C LEU A 94 -23.58 1.32 -21.08
N ASP A 95 -24.54 2.25 -21.05
CA ASP A 95 -25.97 1.94 -21.16
C ASP A 95 -26.30 1.22 -22.48
N HIS A 96 -25.59 1.53 -23.57
CA HIS A 96 -25.80 0.91 -24.87
C HIS A 96 -25.03 -0.41 -25.05
N ASN A 97 -23.76 -0.47 -24.67
CA ASN A 97 -22.87 -1.57 -25.06
C ASN A 97 -22.80 -2.69 -24.03
N LEU A 98 -22.82 -2.37 -22.72
CA LEU A 98 -22.63 -3.39 -21.69
C LEU A 98 -23.75 -4.46 -21.69
N PRO A 99 -25.04 -4.13 -21.92
CA PRO A 99 -26.10 -5.14 -22.06
C PRO A 99 -25.94 -6.08 -23.26
N LEU A 100 -25.15 -5.71 -24.26
CA LEU A 100 -24.90 -6.54 -25.45
C LEU A 100 -23.77 -7.55 -25.24
N HIS A 101 -23.09 -7.50 -24.08
CA HIS A 101 -21.96 -8.36 -23.80
C HIS A 101 -22.39 -9.84 -23.72
N ARG A 102 -21.58 -10.74 -24.29
CA ARG A 102 -21.89 -12.17 -24.47
C ARG A 102 -20.84 -13.11 -23.89
N ALA A 103 -19.69 -12.60 -23.41
CA ALA A 103 -18.68 -13.46 -22.81
C ALA A 103 -19.29 -14.29 -21.66
N PRO A 104 -19.10 -15.62 -21.64
CA PRO A 104 -19.64 -16.44 -20.56
C PRO A 104 -18.99 -16.13 -19.20
N VAL A 105 -17.75 -15.63 -19.26
CA VAL A 105 -16.94 -15.24 -18.10
C VAL A 105 -16.32 -13.88 -18.37
N ILE A 106 -16.56 -12.92 -17.48
CA ILE A 106 -15.79 -11.69 -17.40
C ILE A 106 -14.66 -11.91 -16.39
N GLU A 107 -13.44 -11.96 -16.90
CA GLU A 107 -12.22 -12.08 -16.09
C GLU A 107 -11.99 -10.83 -15.25
N SER A 108 -12.19 -9.64 -15.83
CA SER A 108 -11.94 -8.38 -15.13
C SER A 108 -12.91 -7.29 -15.57
N PHE A 109 -13.53 -6.63 -14.59
CA PHE A 109 -14.38 -5.46 -14.79
C PHE A 109 -13.85 -4.28 -13.98
N ARG A 110 -13.34 -3.26 -14.68
CA ARG A 110 -12.85 -2.01 -14.10
C ARG A 110 -13.75 -0.85 -14.49
N LEU A 111 -14.25 -0.14 -13.48
CA LEU A 111 -15.10 1.03 -13.65
C LEU A 111 -14.59 2.18 -12.80
N GLU A 112 -14.20 3.27 -13.45
CA GLU A 112 -13.66 4.45 -12.78
C GLU A 112 -14.50 5.69 -13.12
N LEU A 113 -15.12 6.22 -12.08
CA LEU A 113 -16.13 7.27 -12.14
C LEU A 113 -15.74 8.38 -11.16
N VAL A 114 -14.95 9.34 -11.65
CA VAL A 114 -14.45 10.47 -10.83
C VAL A 114 -15.54 11.55 -10.65
N SER A 115 -16.58 11.53 -11.48
CA SER A 115 -17.73 12.44 -11.37
C SER A 115 -18.88 11.84 -10.55
N SER A 116 -19.41 12.60 -9.59
CA SER A 116 -20.60 12.22 -8.82
C SER A 116 -21.92 12.25 -9.62
N ARG A 117 -21.87 12.66 -10.90
CA ARG A 117 -23.05 12.88 -11.76
C ARG A 117 -23.72 11.60 -12.30
N PHE A 118 -23.11 10.42 -12.07
CA PHE A 118 -23.71 9.15 -12.50
C PHE A 118 -24.86 8.73 -11.58
N LYS A 119 -26.00 8.35 -12.17
CA LYS A 119 -27.14 7.83 -11.41
C LYS A 119 -26.79 6.49 -10.78
N ARG A 120 -27.08 6.31 -9.48
CA ARG A 120 -26.83 5.06 -8.76
C ARG A 120 -27.43 3.83 -9.46
N THR A 121 -28.61 4.01 -10.09
CA THR A 121 -29.35 2.93 -10.75
C THR A 121 -28.60 2.41 -11.97
N SER A 122 -28.00 3.30 -12.76
CA SER A 122 -27.17 2.93 -13.90
C SER A 122 -25.94 2.14 -13.45
N ILE A 123 -25.22 2.61 -12.42
CA ILE A 123 -24.03 1.90 -11.92
C ILE A 123 -24.40 0.51 -11.38
N LYS A 124 -25.48 0.42 -10.60
CA LYS A 124 -26.00 -0.87 -10.11
C LYS A 124 -26.31 -1.85 -11.25
N MET A 125 -26.94 -1.35 -12.32
CA MET A 125 -27.26 -2.14 -13.49
C MET A 125 -25.99 -2.64 -14.19
N TRP A 126 -24.99 -1.77 -14.40
CA TRP A 126 -23.73 -2.15 -15.03
C TRP A 126 -22.97 -3.22 -14.23
N VAL A 127 -22.87 -3.04 -12.92
CA VAL A 127 -22.25 -4.04 -12.03
C VAL A 127 -23.05 -5.33 -12.02
N ALA A 128 -24.39 -5.28 -12.04
CA ALA A 128 -25.23 -6.46 -12.07
C ALA A 128 -25.04 -7.27 -13.36
N ILE A 129 -24.90 -6.61 -14.51
CA ILE A 129 -24.56 -7.25 -15.78
C ILE A 129 -23.19 -7.92 -15.66
N ALA A 130 -22.16 -7.22 -15.16
CA ALA A 130 -20.83 -7.82 -15.02
C ALA A 130 -20.87 -9.10 -14.15
N VAL A 131 -21.59 -9.05 -13.03
CA VAL A 131 -21.77 -10.18 -12.11
C VAL A 131 -22.53 -11.35 -12.76
N SER A 132 -23.48 -11.11 -13.67
CA SER A 132 -24.21 -12.21 -14.34
C SER A 132 -23.34 -13.03 -15.30
N HIS A 133 -22.16 -12.52 -15.67
CA HIS A 133 -21.19 -13.21 -16.52
C HIS A 133 -20.03 -13.81 -15.70
N CYS A 134 -20.32 -14.47 -14.56
CA CYS A 134 -19.33 -15.18 -13.75
C CYS A 134 -18.06 -14.36 -13.44
N LEU A 135 -18.24 -13.11 -13.01
CA LEU A 135 -17.17 -12.15 -12.76
C LEU A 135 -16.08 -12.69 -11.84
N ARG A 136 -14.80 -12.53 -12.21
CA ARG A 136 -13.64 -12.96 -11.39
C ARG A 136 -12.95 -11.81 -10.66
N GLU A 137 -12.69 -10.69 -11.32
CA GLU A 137 -12.11 -9.49 -10.70
C GLU A 137 -13.02 -8.28 -10.92
N MET A 138 -13.24 -7.51 -9.86
CA MET A 138 -13.94 -6.24 -9.93
C MET A 138 -13.12 -5.12 -9.29
N LYS A 139 -12.92 -4.01 -10.02
CA LYS A 139 -12.36 -2.76 -9.50
C LYS A 139 -13.30 -1.60 -9.77
N ILE A 140 -13.78 -0.95 -8.71
CA ILE A 140 -14.63 0.25 -8.82
C ILE A 140 -13.99 1.41 -8.06
N LEU A 141 -13.74 2.52 -8.75
CA LEU A 141 -13.43 3.82 -8.16
C LEU A 141 -14.63 4.74 -8.39
N TYR A 142 -15.29 5.22 -7.32
CA TYR A 142 -16.46 6.09 -7.46
C TYR A 142 -16.58 7.12 -6.34
N GLU A 143 -16.12 8.35 -6.59
CA GLU A 143 -16.09 9.48 -5.65
C GLU A 143 -17.49 10.02 -5.32
N SER A 144 -18.19 9.36 -4.40
CA SER A 144 -19.54 9.74 -3.97
C SER A 144 -19.96 9.00 -2.71
N LYS A 145 -20.84 9.58 -1.88
CA LYS A 145 -21.30 8.95 -0.62
C LYS A 145 -22.43 7.91 -0.82
N LEU A 146 -22.67 7.44 -2.05
CA LEU A 146 -23.80 6.57 -2.37
C LEU A 146 -23.40 5.08 -2.39
N ASN A 147 -24.34 4.22 -2.01
CA ASN A 147 -24.20 2.78 -2.25
C ASN A 147 -24.60 2.44 -3.69
N ILE A 148 -23.62 2.02 -4.48
CA ILE A 148 -23.74 1.64 -5.89
C ILE A 148 -23.65 0.14 -6.15
N LEU A 149 -23.44 -0.67 -5.10
CA LEU A 149 -23.26 -2.11 -5.26
C LEU A 149 -24.63 -2.81 -5.25
N PRO A 150 -24.91 -3.66 -6.26
CA PRO A 150 -26.11 -4.49 -6.26
C PRO A 150 -25.95 -5.68 -5.29
N SER A 151 -27.06 -6.27 -4.85
CA SER A 151 -27.04 -7.36 -3.86
C SER A 151 -26.43 -8.65 -4.39
N ASN A 152 -26.61 -8.95 -5.68
CA ASN A 152 -26.08 -10.16 -6.33
C ASN A 152 -24.54 -10.22 -6.36
N LEU A 153 -23.86 -9.07 -6.27
CA LEU A 153 -22.41 -9.02 -6.10
C LEU A 153 -21.97 -9.82 -4.87
N PHE A 154 -22.68 -9.66 -3.75
CA PHE A 154 -22.34 -10.27 -2.47
C PHE A 154 -22.69 -11.77 -2.37
N THR A 155 -23.26 -12.34 -3.44
CA THR A 155 -23.54 -13.77 -3.59
C THR A 155 -22.78 -14.36 -4.79
N CYS A 156 -21.85 -13.61 -5.37
CA CYS A 156 -21.09 -14.01 -6.55
C CYS A 156 -20.04 -15.06 -6.17
N LYS A 157 -20.27 -16.31 -6.58
CA LYS A 157 -19.38 -17.44 -6.27
C LYS A 157 -18.08 -17.45 -7.07
N SER A 158 -18.03 -16.77 -8.21
CA SER A 158 -16.85 -16.70 -9.08
C SER A 158 -15.88 -15.57 -8.72
N LEU A 159 -16.30 -14.62 -7.87
CA LEU A 159 -15.52 -13.43 -7.57
C LEU A 159 -14.31 -13.78 -6.70
N VAL A 160 -13.11 -13.49 -7.22
CA VAL A 160 -11.82 -13.75 -6.59
C VAL A 160 -11.21 -12.48 -6.01
N ILE A 161 -11.37 -11.36 -6.72
CA ILE A 161 -10.76 -10.07 -6.36
C ILE A 161 -11.83 -8.99 -6.34
N LEU A 162 -11.95 -8.28 -5.21
CA LEU A 162 -12.84 -7.14 -5.04
C LEU A 162 -12.05 -5.93 -4.57
N LYS A 163 -11.97 -4.90 -5.42
CA LYS A 163 -11.31 -3.62 -5.12
C LYS A 163 -12.34 -2.49 -5.20
N LEU A 164 -12.59 -1.82 -4.08
CA LEU A 164 -13.53 -0.71 -3.98
C LEU A 164 -12.80 0.52 -3.45
N ALA A 165 -12.93 1.64 -4.15
CA ALA A 165 -12.28 2.88 -3.79
C ALA A 165 -13.19 4.11 -3.98
N GLY A 166 -12.95 5.16 -3.20
CA GLY A 166 -13.44 6.52 -3.48
C GLY A 166 -14.66 6.98 -2.68
N GLY A 167 -14.63 6.99 -1.35
CA GLY A 167 -15.67 7.64 -0.54
C GLY A 167 -17.06 6.99 -0.56
N MET A 168 -17.22 5.88 -1.30
CA MET A 168 -18.48 5.16 -1.48
C MET A 168 -18.99 4.52 -0.19
N LEU A 169 -20.32 4.38 -0.10
CA LEU A 169 -20.97 3.74 1.03
C LEU A 169 -21.12 2.23 0.77
N LEU A 170 -20.35 1.43 1.50
CA LEU A 170 -20.48 0.00 1.54
C LEU A 170 -21.65 -0.39 2.45
N ASN A 171 -22.68 -0.98 1.84
CA ASN A 171 -23.80 -1.60 2.54
C ASN A 171 -23.92 -3.05 2.12
N VAL A 172 -23.60 -3.93 3.06
CA VAL A 172 -23.54 -5.38 2.87
C VAL A 172 -24.90 -6.00 3.28
N PRO A 173 -25.58 -6.75 2.39
CA PRO A 173 -26.82 -7.47 2.70
C PRO A 173 -26.69 -8.43 3.89
N ARG A 174 -27.82 -9.00 4.36
CA ARG A 174 -27.78 -10.01 5.44
C ARG A 174 -27.25 -11.35 4.93
N MET A 175 -27.69 -11.77 3.75
CA MET A 175 -27.25 -12.98 3.09
C MET A 175 -26.06 -12.64 2.20
N VAL A 176 -24.86 -13.03 2.61
CA VAL A 176 -23.60 -12.79 1.91
C VAL A 176 -22.87 -14.11 1.82
N SER A 177 -22.32 -14.40 0.65
CA SER A 177 -21.45 -15.56 0.45
C SER A 177 -20.53 -15.26 -0.73
N LEU A 178 -19.25 -15.07 -0.42
CA LEU A 178 -18.19 -14.85 -1.39
C LEU A 178 -17.13 -15.96 -1.23
N PRO A 179 -17.48 -17.21 -1.60
CA PRO A 179 -16.69 -18.40 -1.26
C PRO A 179 -15.33 -18.47 -1.96
N SER A 180 -15.14 -17.72 -3.05
CA SER A 180 -13.89 -17.72 -3.83
C SER A 180 -13.05 -16.46 -3.64
N LEU A 181 -13.48 -15.53 -2.78
CA LEU A 181 -12.83 -14.23 -2.65
C LEU A 181 -11.51 -14.38 -1.89
N LYS A 182 -10.41 -14.11 -2.60
CA LYS A 182 -9.04 -14.18 -2.08
C LYS A 182 -8.47 -12.80 -1.75
N THR A 183 -8.89 -11.77 -2.46
CA THR A 183 -8.38 -10.40 -2.28
C THR A 183 -9.52 -9.42 -2.11
N LEU A 184 -9.48 -8.67 -1.00
CA LEU A 184 -10.43 -7.59 -0.70
C LEU A 184 -9.66 -6.31 -0.41
N LYS A 185 -9.81 -5.29 -1.27
CA LYS A 185 -9.26 -3.96 -1.04
C LYS A 185 -10.39 -2.95 -0.88
N LEU A 186 -10.44 -2.27 0.26
CA LEU A 186 -11.40 -1.23 0.60
C LEU A 186 -10.64 0.06 0.90
N GLN A 187 -10.62 1.00 -0.04
CA GLN A 187 -9.84 2.24 0.05
C GLN A 187 -10.77 3.45 0.18
N ARG A 188 -10.70 4.12 1.33
CA ARG A 188 -11.53 5.28 1.67
C ARG A 188 -13.03 4.97 1.58
N VAL A 189 -13.43 3.74 1.90
CA VAL A 189 -14.82 3.26 1.81
C VAL A 189 -15.53 3.45 3.14
N LYS A 190 -16.77 3.96 3.12
CA LYS A 190 -17.60 4.19 4.31
C LYS A 190 -18.45 2.97 4.63
N TYR A 191 -18.60 2.65 5.91
CA TYR A 191 -19.41 1.51 6.37
C TYR A 191 -20.80 1.96 6.84
N PHE A 192 -21.87 1.43 6.24
CA PHE A 192 -23.24 1.84 6.59
C PHE A 192 -23.64 1.57 8.05
N LYS A 193 -23.03 0.56 8.69
CA LYS A 193 -23.27 0.18 10.09
C LYS A 193 -21.97 -0.39 10.67
N GLY A 194 -21.80 -0.30 12.00
CA GLY A 194 -20.59 -0.80 12.68
C GLY A 194 -20.27 -2.29 12.46
N LYS A 195 -21.24 -3.12 12.07
CA LYS A 195 -21.05 -4.56 11.80
C LYS A 195 -20.95 -4.92 10.30
N THR A 196 -20.90 -3.94 9.40
CA THR A 196 -20.88 -4.18 7.94
C THR A 196 -19.63 -4.94 7.51
N LEU A 197 -18.44 -4.47 7.94
CA LEU A 197 -17.18 -5.10 7.57
C LEU A 197 -17.06 -6.50 8.18
N GLN A 198 -17.37 -6.65 9.46
CA GLN A 198 -17.33 -7.96 10.14
C GLN A 198 -18.19 -9.01 9.42
N ARG A 199 -19.40 -8.61 8.99
CA ARG A 199 -20.28 -9.50 8.21
C ARG A 199 -19.68 -9.90 6.87
N LEU A 200 -19.00 -8.98 6.18
CA LEU A 200 -18.34 -9.29 4.92
C LEU A 200 -17.20 -10.29 5.14
N LEU A 201 -16.30 -9.99 6.09
CA LEU A 201 -15.13 -10.82 6.39
C LEU A 201 -15.52 -12.23 6.85
N SER A 202 -16.54 -12.37 7.71
CA SER A 202 -16.99 -13.67 8.21
C SER A 202 -17.59 -14.59 7.13
N ASN A 203 -17.87 -14.07 5.93
CA ASN A 203 -18.44 -14.81 4.81
C ASN A 203 -17.48 -14.94 3.61
N CYS A 204 -16.18 -14.72 3.84
CA CYS A 204 -15.10 -14.90 2.87
C CYS A 204 -14.07 -15.92 3.41
N PRO A 205 -14.35 -17.23 3.34
CA PRO A 205 -13.57 -18.27 4.04
C PRO A 205 -12.17 -18.52 3.49
N VAL A 206 -11.87 -18.04 2.27
CA VAL A 206 -10.58 -18.23 1.58
C VAL A 206 -9.84 -16.91 1.36
N LEU A 207 -10.18 -15.87 2.13
CA LEU A 207 -9.58 -14.55 2.00
C LEU A 207 -8.11 -14.58 2.43
N GLU A 208 -7.20 -14.24 1.53
CA GLU A 208 -5.75 -14.30 1.72
C GLU A 208 -5.12 -12.90 1.85
N ASP A 209 -5.67 -11.88 1.18
CA ASP A 209 -5.15 -10.50 1.14
C ASP A 209 -6.26 -9.48 1.44
N LEU A 210 -6.08 -8.70 2.50
CA LEU A 210 -7.01 -7.66 2.96
C LEU A 210 -6.30 -6.31 3.06
N VAL A 211 -6.83 -5.31 2.36
CA VAL A 211 -6.41 -3.90 2.47
C VAL A 211 -7.59 -3.07 2.96
N LEU A 212 -7.39 -2.37 4.07
CA LEU A 212 -8.34 -1.45 4.68
C LEU A 212 -7.68 -0.08 4.80
N ASP A 213 -8.16 0.88 4.03
CA ASP A 213 -7.77 2.29 4.12
C ASP A 213 -9.01 3.08 4.54
N LEU A 214 -8.97 3.62 5.75
CA LEU A 214 -10.10 4.29 6.38
C LEU A 214 -10.24 5.74 5.85
N PRO A 215 -11.46 6.21 5.60
CA PRO A 215 -11.68 7.56 5.10
C PRO A 215 -11.39 8.62 6.19
N LYS A 216 -10.62 9.65 5.85
CA LYS A 216 -10.36 10.83 6.71
C LYS A 216 -11.65 11.49 7.22
N GLY A 217 -11.65 11.88 8.49
CA GLY A 217 -12.69 12.72 9.11
C GLY A 217 -14.02 12.01 9.35
N GLU A 218 -14.03 10.68 9.42
CA GLU A 218 -15.22 9.89 9.75
C GLU A 218 -15.05 9.23 11.12
N SER A 219 -16.17 8.86 11.75
CA SER A 219 -16.13 8.03 12.95
C SER A 219 -16.34 6.57 12.60
N THR A 220 -15.47 5.71 13.13
CA THR A 220 -15.57 4.26 13.00
C THR A 220 -15.66 3.66 14.40
N GLY A 221 -16.62 2.77 14.60
CA GLY A 221 -16.67 1.99 15.83
C GLY A 221 -15.46 1.06 15.96
N LYS A 222 -15.57 0.07 16.84
CA LYS A 222 -14.53 -0.95 16.98
C LYS A 222 -14.33 -1.74 15.68
N LEU A 223 -13.14 -1.69 15.11
CA LEU A 223 -12.72 -2.51 13.97
C LEU A 223 -12.33 -3.91 14.47
N THR A 224 -12.75 -4.96 13.78
CA THR A 224 -12.42 -6.34 14.18
C THR A 224 -12.13 -7.19 12.95
N VAL A 225 -10.90 -7.69 12.86
CA VAL A 225 -10.39 -8.53 11.80
C VAL A 225 -10.12 -9.91 12.39
N VAL A 226 -11.00 -10.87 12.08
CA VAL A 226 -10.87 -12.27 12.48
C VAL A 226 -11.06 -13.11 11.23
N VAL A 227 -9.96 -13.44 10.58
CA VAL A 227 -9.95 -14.15 9.29
C VAL A 227 -8.82 -15.17 9.30
N PRO A 228 -9.10 -16.45 9.62
CA PRO A 228 -8.06 -17.47 9.77
C PRO A 228 -7.23 -17.72 8.51
N SER A 229 -7.83 -17.57 7.32
CA SER A 229 -7.15 -17.78 6.04
C SER A 229 -6.20 -16.65 5.62
N LEU A 230 -6.17 -15.54 6.38
CA LEU A 230 -5.52 -14.30 5.96
C LEU A 230 -3.99 -14.42 6.04
N GLN A 231 -3.32 -14.10 4.94
CA GLN A 231 -1.85 -14.12 4.84
C GLN A 231 -1.25 -12.71 4.78
N ARG A 232 -2.01 -11.72 4.28
CA ARG A 232 -1.56 -10.33 4.13
C ARG A 232 -2.63 -9.36 4.63
N LEU A 233 -2.23 -8.44 5.49
CA LEU A 233 -3.09 -7.38 6.01
C LEU A 233 -2.40 -6.03 5.86
N SER A 234 -3.10 -5.06 5.29
CA SER A 234 -2.72 -3.65 5.31
C SER A 234 -3.85 -2.84 5.93
N LEU A 235 -3.56 -2.11 6.99
CA LEU A 235 -4.49 -1.21 7.67
C LEU A 235 -3.90 0.20 7.67
N ASP A 236 -4.66 1.15 7.15
CA ASP A 236 -4.33 2.57 7.10
C ASP A 236 -5.42 3.36 7.84
N ILE A 237 -5.01 3.99 8.94
CA ILE A 237 -5.83 4.82 9.83
C ILE A 237 -5.28 6.23 9.73
N PRO A 238 -6.01 7.16 9.09
CA PRO A 238 -5.51 8.50 8.91
C PRO A 238 -5.60 9.34 10.19
N SER A 239 -4.88 10.47 10.19
CA SER A 239 -4.95 11.45 11.27
C SER A 239 -6.36 11.97 11.52
N ALA A 240 -6.63 12.32 12.78
CA ALA A 240 -7.92 12.82 13.27
C ALA A 240 -9.14 11.90 13.00
N HIS A 241 -8.92 10.60 12.73
CA HIS A 241 -9.99 9.61 12.58
C HIS A 241 -10.58 9.24 13.94
N ASP A 242 -11.89 9.28 14.10
CA ASP A 242 -12.53 8.96 15.38
C ASP A 242 -12.80 7.46 15.47
N ILE A 243 -11.77 6.69 15.88
CA ILE A 243 -11.83 5.24 16.05
C ILE A 243 -11.81 4.85 17.52
N VAL A 244 -12.75 3.98 17.92
CA VAL A 244 -12.79 3.42 19.29
C VAL A 244 -11.60 2.49 19.54
N GLY A 245 -11.22 1.72 18.52
CA GLY A 245 -10.10 0.79 18.56
C GLY A 245 -10.19 -0.31 17.52
N TYR A 246 -9.15 -1.13 17.41
CA TYR A 246 -9.11 -2.28 16.51
C TYR A 246 -8.65 -3.56 17.20
N VAL A 247 -9.16 -4.69 16.70
CA VAL A 247 -8.81 -6.04 17.14
C VAL A 247 -8.40 -6.87 15.95
N ILE A 248 -7.21 -7.47 15.99
CA ILE A 248 -6.67 -8.32 14.92
C ILE A 248 -6.39 -9.70 15.50
N LYS A 249 -7.08 -10.72 14.98
CA LYS A 249 -6.94 -12.14 15.36
C LYS A 249 -6.73 -12.98 14.10
N THR A 250 -5.48 -12.99 13.62
CA THR A 250 -5.08 -13.65 12.37
C THR A 250 -3.67 -14.25 12.55
N PRO A 251 -3.52 -15.40 13.21
CA PRO A 251 -2.20 -15.94 13.60
C PRO A 251 -1.35 -16.42 12.41
N ASP A 252 -1.98 -16.76 11.28
CA ASP A 252 -1.30 -17.26 10.06
C ASP A 252 -0.81 -16.15 9.12
N LEU A 253 -0.82 -14.90 9.60
CA LEU A 253 -0.40 -13.75 8.83
C LEU A 253 1.11 -13.81 8.54
N LYS A 254 1.49 -13.57 7.28
CA LYS A 254 2.88 -13.55 6.81
C LYS A 254 3.39 -12.14 6.54
N TYR A 255 2.48 -11.22 6.19
CA TYR A 255 2.75 -9.83 5.90
C TYR A 255 1.76 -8.92 6.65
N PHE A 256 2.28 -7.94 7.39
CA PHE A 256 1.48 -6.96 8.11
C PHE A 256 1.93 -5.54 7.79
N LYS A 257 1.01 -4.69 7.36
CA LYS A 257 1.22 -3.25 7.23
C LYS A 257 0.22 -2.52 8.12
N LEU A 258 0.72 -1.64 8.97
CA LEU A 258 -0.07 -0.73 9.78
C LEU A 258 0.46 0.70 9.58
N VAL A 259 -0.40 1.57 9.09
CA VAL A 259 -0.20 3.01 9.08
C VAL A 259 -1.27 3.58 10.01
N ASP A 260 -0.85 4.24 11.08
CA ASP A 260 -1.70 4.81 12.09
C ASP A 260 -1.22 6.22 12.44
N ASP A 261 -1.66 7.18 11.64
CA ASP A 261 -1.37 8.60 11.79
C ASP A 261 -2.26 9.27 12.85
N ASN A 262 -3.04 8.49 13.60
CA ASN A 262 -3.96 9.02 14.58
C ASN A 262 -3.23 9.54 15.81
N ASP A 263 -3.40 10.83 16.09
CA ASP A 263 -2.87 11.51 17.27
C ASP A 263 -3.64 11.16 18.55
N LYS A 264 -4.83 10.55 18.41
CA LYS A 264 -5.65 10.12 19.55
C LYS A 264 -5.35 8.68 19.94
N SER A 265 -5.12 8.48 21.24
CA SER A 265 -5.02 7.13 21.80
C SER A 265 -6.33 6.38 21.61
N HIS A 266 -6.21 5.13 21.18
CA HIS A 266 -7.35 4.24 20.99
C HIS A 266 -6.97 2.80 21.31
N TYR A 267 -7.98 1.98 21.58
CA TYR A 267 -7.74 0.61 22.01
C TYR A 267 -7.16 -0.23 20.88
N CYS A 268 -6.02 -0.88 21.14
CA CYS A 268 -5.37 -1.81 20.21
C CYS A 268 -5.23 -3.17 20.87
N LEU A 269 -5.70 -4.22 20.20
CA LEU A 269 -5.42 -5.61 20.56
C LEU A 269 -5.04 -6.40 19.32
N ILE A 270 -3.80 -6.83 19.27
CA ILE A 270 -3.28 -7.71 18.25
C ILE A 270 -2.92 -9.03 18.94
N GLU A 271 -3.43 -10.15 18.41
CA GLU A 271 -2.97 -11.46 18.86
C GLU A 271 -1.61 -11.79 18.25
N HIS A 272 -0.83 -12.59 18.97
CA HIS A 272 0.49 -13.04 18.53
C HIS A 272 0.44 -13.65 17.13
N MET A 273 1.38 -13.24 16.27
CA MET A 273 1.46 -13.66 14.87
C MET A 273 2.73 -14.49 14.65
N PRO A 274 2.75 -15.78 15.03
CA PRO A 274 3.97 -16.59 15.04
C PRO A 274 4.59 -16.83 13.65
N ASN A 275 3.80 -16.68 12.59
CA ASN A 275 4.21 -16.92 11.20
C ASN A 275 4.57 -15.63 10.44
N LEU A 276 4.62 -14.48 11.14
CA LEU A 276 4.86 -13.19 10.52
C LEU A 276 6.29 -13.08 10.03
N SER A 277 6.46 -12.90 8.72
CA SER A 277 7.77 -12.78 8.09
C SER A 277 8.19 -11.31 7.87
N GLU A 278 7.21 -10.45 7.56
CA GLU A 278 7.46 -9.07 7.17
C GLU A 278 6.41 -8.15 7.79
N ALA A 279 6.87 -7.05 8.38
CA ALA A 279 6.03 -6.03 8.98
C ALA A 279 6.46 -4.62 8.57
N HIS A 280 5.49 -3.77 8.29
CA HIS A 280 5.67 -2.34 8.08
C HIS A 280 4.77 -1.57 9.06
N LEU A 281 5.38 -0.80 9.95
CA LEU A 281 4.70 -0.03 10.98
C LEU A 281 5.04 1.45 10.79
N ASP A 282 4.03 2.27 10.55
CA ASP A 282 4.13 3.73 10.58
C ASP A 282 3.08 4.22 11.58
N VAL A 283 3.48 4.51 12.82
CA VAL A 283 2.54 4.69 13.93
C VAL A 283 2.87 5.92 14.78
N ALA A 284 1.85 6.74 15.03
CA ALA A 284 1.93 7.87 15.96
C ALA A 284 1.51 7.51 17.40
N LEU A 285 1.10 6.26 17.65
CA LEU A 285 0.53 5.81 18.92
C LEU A 285 1.54 5.79 20.07
N PRO A 286 1.24 6.35 21.26
CA PRO A 286 2.14 6.31 22.42
C PRO A 286 2.40 4.90 23.00
N ASP A 287 1.44 3.96 22.89
CA ASP A 287 1.56 2.60 23.45
C ASP A 287 1.76 1.55 22.35
N ILE A 288 3.01 1.41 21.91
CA ILE A 288 3.42 0.45 20.86
C ILE A 288 3.71 -0.96 21.41
N LYS A 289 3.70 -1.16 22.74
CA LYS A 289 4.13 -2.41 23.39
C LYS A 289 3.31 -3.61 22.95
N SER A 290 2.00 -3.42 22.83
CA SER A 290 1.07 -4.47 22.38
C SER A 290 1.39 -4.92 20.94
N ILE A 291 1.73 -3.97 20.06
CA ILE A 291 2.07 -4.22 18.67
C ILE A 291 3.39 -4.99 18.60
N ILE A 292 4.45 -4.48 19.23
CA ILE A 292 5.78 -5.12 19.24
C ILE A 292 5.74 -6.52 19.84
N GLY A 293 5.03 -6.71 20.96
CA GLY A 293 4.86 -8.01 21.59
C GLY A 293 4.16 -9.05 20.68
N SER A 294 3.38 -8.59 19.70
CA SER A 294 2.64 -9.46 18.79
C SER A 294 3.44 -9.88 17.56
N ILE A 295 4.52 -9.15 17.21
CA ILE A 295 5.31 -9.34 15.98
C ILE A 295 6.71 -9.92 16.22
N THR A 296 6.92 -10.60 17.35
CA THR A 296 8.24 -11.09 17.80
C THR A 296 8.94 -12.08 16.86
N SER A 297 8.21 -12.71 15.93
CA SER A 297 8.76 -13.63 14.92
C SER A 297 9.22 -12.95 13.62
N VAL A 298 9.08 -11.62 13.50
CA VAL A 298 9.34 -10.90 12.25
C VAL A 298 10.80 -11.04 11.80
N ARG A 299 11.00 -11.25 10.49
CA ARG A 299 12.33 -11.29 9.87
C ARG A 299 12.72 -9.98 9.20
N ARG A 300 11.73 -9.29 8.62
CA ARG A 300 11.90 -7.98 7.98
C ARG A 300 10.97 -6.97 8.62
N LEU A 301 11.52 -6.00 9.33
CA LEU A 301 10.75 -4.94 9.98
C LEU A 301 11.11 -3.60 9.34
N ALA A 302 10.10 -2.87 8.88
CA ALA A 302 10.21 -1.45 8.57
C ALA A 302 9.38 -0.66 9.58
N ILE A 303 9.98 0.32 10.25
CA ILE A 303 9.32 1.04 11.34
C ILE A 303 9.54 2.55 11.27
N CYS A 304 8.46 3.29 11.45
CA CYS A 304 8.41 4.73 11.67
C CYS A 304 7.52 4.93 12.91
N SER A 305 8.08 5.48 13.98
CA SER A 305 7.35 5.61 15.25
C SER A 305 7.82 6.83 16.02
N ALA A 306 6.88 7.59 16.58
CA ALA A 306 7.17 8.61 17.59
C ALA A 306 7.17 8.03 19.03
N ALA A 307 6.77 6.76 19.19
CA ALA A 307 6.65 6.10 20.48
C ALA A 307 8.00 5.63 21.02
N MET A 308 8.23 5.82 22.32
CA MET A 308 9.41 5.30 23.00
C MET A 308 9.27 3.81 23.31
N PHE A 309 10.22 3.03 22.81
CA PHE A 309 10.38 1.60 23.07
C PHE A 309 10.92 1.32 24.48
N ASP A 310 10.30 0.44 25.26
CA ASP A 310 10.93 -0.05 26.50
C ASP A 310 12.04 -1.06 26.18
N GLU A 311 13.07 -1.16 27.02
CA GLU A 311 14.26 -2.01 26.79
C GLU A 311 14.00 -3.54 26.88
N GLY A 312 12.75 -3.98 26.97
CA GLY A 312 12.41 -5.36 27.36
C GLY A 312 11.92 -6.31 26.26
N PHE A 313 11.81 -5.88 24.99
CA PHE A 313 11.35 -6.77 23.91
C PHE A 313 12.51 -7.37 23.12
N VAL A 314 12.27 -8.57 22.60
CA VAL A 314 13.26 -9.32 21.83
C VAL A 314 12.64 -9.78 20.51
N LEU A 315 13.32 -9.46 19.41
CA LEU A 315 12.99 -9.80 18.02
C LEU A 315 13.97 -10.86 17.52
N ASN A 316 13.81 -12.09 18.01
CA ASN A 316 14.76 -13.20 17.86
C ASN A 316 15.06 -13.62 16.41
N GLN A 317 14.20 -13.26 15.45
CA GLN A 317 14.31 -13.68 14.06
C GLN A 317 14.60 -12.51 13.11
N LEU A 318 14.84 -11.31 13.63
CA LEU A 318 14.97 -10.11 12.82
C LEU A 318 16.31 -10.09 12.07
N GLU A 319 16.23 -10.32 10.76
CA GLU A 319 17.35 -10.35 9.82
C GLU A 319 17.56 -8.98 9.14
N HIS A 320 16.46 -8.26 8.85
CA HIS A 320 16.51 -6.95 8.17
C HIS A 320 15.66 -5.92 8.91
N LEU A 321 16.25 -4.77 9.21
CA LEU A 321 15.61 -3.67 9.91
C LEU A 321 15.69 -2.40 9.06
N LYS A 322 14.55 -1.77 8.80
CA LYS A 322 14.46 -0.42 8.25
C LYS A 322 13.87 0.52 9.28
N VAL A 323 14.53 1.64 9.58
CA VAL A 323 14.06 2.63 10.56
C VAL A 323 13.90 3.99 9.88
N CYS A 324 12.72 4.61 10.02
CA CYS A 324 12.51 6.00 9.61
C CYS A 324 13.13 6.94 10.63
N VAL A 325 13.91 7.90 10.14
CA VAL A 325 14.59 8.93 10.94
C VAL A 325 13.78 10.24 10.95
N CYS A 326 12.51 10.18 10.56
CA CYS A 326 11.67 11.35 10.31
C CYS A 326 10.95 11.92 11.54
N ARG A 327 10.99 11.23 12.70
CA ARG A 327 10.26 11.59 13.92
C ARG A 327 11.24 11.86 15.08
N ASP A 328 10.79 12.67 16.04
CA ASP A 328 11.44 12.86 17.33
C ASP A 328 11.83 11.51 17.98
N HIS A 329 12.96 11.50 18.67
CA HIS A 329 13.58 10.35 19.37
C HIS A 329 14.05 9.18 18.49
N SER A 330 14.03 9.31 17.16
CA SER A 330 14.46 8.25 16.24
C SER A 330 15.89 7.74 16.52
N SER A 331 16.82 8.63 16.90
CA SER A 331 18.20 8.29 17.26
C SER A 331 18.30 7.25 18.38
N ASN A 332 17.56 7.46 19.48
CA ASN A 332 17.53 6.53 20.61
C ASN A 332 16.75 5.24 20.29
N GLN A 333 15.75 5.31 19.41
CA GLN A 333 14.97 4.14 19.00
C GLN A 333 15.78 3.15 18.17
N ILE A 334 16.69 3.63 17.29
CA ILE A 334 17.59 2.77 16.50
C ILE A 334 18.32 1.79 17.41
N PHE A 335 18.96 2.28 18.48
CA PHE A 335 19.75 1.42 19.37
C PHE A 335 18.92 0.48 20.22
N ARG A 336 17.69 0.87 20.61
CA ARG A 336 16.77 -0.05 21.29
C ARG A 336 16.36 -1.20 20.38
N LEU A 337 16.10 -0.91 19.10
CA LEU A 337 15.78 -1.93 18.10
C LEU A 337 17.01 -2.81 17.78
N LEU A 338 18.21 -2.24 17.70
CA LEU A 338 19.45 -3.02 17.56
C LEU A 338 19.66 -3.96 18.75
N LYS A 339 19.44 -3.50 19.99
CA LYS A 339 19.53 -4.36 21.18
C LYS A 339 18.48 -5.48 21.21
N SER A 340 17.36 -5.31 20.49
CA SER A 340 16.30 -6.31 20.45
C SER A 340 16.60 -7.52 19.56
N SER A 341 17.63 -7.47 18.69
CA SER A 341 18.01 -8.57 17.81
C SER A 341 19.49 -8.91 17.95
N THR A 342 19.81 -10.20 17.94
CA THR A 342 21.19 -10.70 17.96
C THR A 342 21.65 -11.21 16.60
N ILE A 343 20.75 -11.35 15.62
CA ILE A 343 21.03 -11.94 14.30
C ILE A 343 20.84 -10.97 13.14
N LEU A 344 20.65 -9.68 13.43
CA LEU A 344 20.41 -8.65 12.42
C LEU A 344 21.56 -8.58 11.41
N GLN A 345 21.25 -8.70 10.12
CA GLN A 345 22.24 -8.70 9.04
C GLN A 345 22.25 -7.36 8.30
N GLU A 346 21.09 -6.72 8.15
CA GLU A 346 20.95 -5.48 7.39
C GLU A 346 20.22 -4.41 8.20
N LEU A 347 20.83 -3.22 8.30
CA LEU A 347 20.22 -2.01 8.83
C LEU A 347 20.07 -0.98 7.70
N ASN A 348 18.85 -0.48 7.52
CA ASN A 348 18.54 0.60 6.60
C ASN A 348 17.91 1.78 7.34
N LEU A 349 18.54 2.94 7.26
CA LEU A 349 18.04 4.19 7.83
C LEU A 349 17.54 5.06 6.69
N PHE A 350 16.32 5.55 6.81
CA PHE A 350 15.68 6.29 5.71
C PHE A 350 14.75 7.37 6.23
N SER A 351 14.29 8.24 5.33
CA SER A 351 13.16 9.13 5.59
C SER A 351 12.01 8.74 4.67
N MET A 352 10.80 8.62 5.20
CA MET A 352 9.60 8.36 4.40
C MET A 352 9.31 9.60 3.55
N GLU A 353 9.00 9.41 2.25
CA GLU A 353 8.76 10.51 1.30
C GLU A 353 7.61 11.45 1.73
N ASP A 354 6.63 10.93 2.47
CA ASP A 354 5.44 11.66 2.93
C ASP A 354 5.62 12.36 4.29
N HIS A 355 6.78 12.19 4.95
CA HIS A 355 7.07 12.79 6.26
C HIS A 355 8.04 13.96 6.07
N PHE A 356 7.78 15.08 6.74
CA PHE A 356 8.74 16.19 6.75
C PHE A 356 9.92 15.81 7.66
N PRO A 357 11.18 15.87 7.17
CA PRO A 357 12.33 15.60 8.01
C PRO A 357 12.36 16.61 9.17
N GLN A 358 12.38 16.09 10.38
CA GLN A 358 12.61 16.84 11.61
C GLN A 358 14.11 16.75 11.95
N PHE A 359 14.63 17.75 12.67
CA PHE A 359 16.01 17.71 13.17
C PHE A 359 16.19 16.49 14.08
N MET A 360 17.35 15.82 13.99
CA MET A 360 17.63 14.70 14.88
C MET A 360 17.74 15.19 16.32
N ASP A 361 17.04 14.52 17.24
CA ASP A 361 17.21 14.75 18.67
C ASP A 361 18.62 14.40 19.16
N ASN A 362 18.99 14.98 20.32
CA ASN A 362 20.22 14.65 21.02
C ASN A 362 20.36 13.12 21.20
N TRP A 363 21.32 12.56 20.47
CA TRP A 363 21.71 11.16 20.60
C TRP A 363 22.48 10.97 21.91
N ASN A 364 22.12 9.93 22.66
CA ASN A 364 22.90 9.49 23.80
C ASN A 364 23.62 8.21 23.40
N GLU A 365 24.94 8.20 23.53
CA GLU A 365 25.74 7.03 23.24
C GLU A 365 25.24 5.83 24.09
N PRO A 366 25.01 4.65 23.47
CA PRO A 366 24.53 3.49 24.19
C PRO A 366 25.54 3.03 25.26
N SER A 367 25.06 2.77 26.47
CA SER A 367 25.89 2.20 27.55
C SER A 367 26.49 0.82 27.24
N THR A 368 25.87 0.09 26.32
CA THR A 368 26.30 -1.24 25.88
C THR A 368 26.17 -1.36 24.37
N VAL A 369 27.19 -1.95 23.75
CA VAL A 369 27.22 -2.23 22.32
C VAL A 369 26.19 -3.32 22.00
N PRO A 370 25.24 -3.08 21.07
CA PRO A 370 24.29 -4.11 20.64
C PRO A 370 25.00 -5.34 20.09
N GLU A 371 24.55 -6.54 20.50
CA GLU A 371 25.20 -7.81 20.14
C GLU A 371 25.21 -8.06 18.62
N CYS A 372 24.21 -7.57 17.89
CA CYS A 372 24.18 -7.69 16.43
C CYS A 372 25.33 -6.95 15.74
N LEU A 373 25.84 -5.84 16.30
CA LEU A 373 27.00 -5.14 15.73
C LEU A 373 28.25 -6.03 15.80
N LEU A 374 28.41 -6.72 16.93
CA LEU A 374 29.56 -7.58 17.16
C LEU A 374 29.51 -8.89 16.37
N SER A 375 28.31 -9.43 16.12
CA SER A 375 28.13 -10.82 15.68
C SER A 375 27.57 -11.02 14.27
N SER A 376 26.72 -10.12 13.75
CA SER A 376 25.89 -10.45 12.59
C SER A 376 25.73 -9.36 11.53
N LEU A 377 25.85 -8.07 11.90
CA LEU A 377 25.55 -6.97 10.99
C LEU A 377 26.55 -6.93 9.83
N GLN A 378 26.03 -7.02 8.61
CA GLN A 378 26.80 -7.10 7.36
C GLN A 378 26.59 -5.89 6.45
N SER A 379 25.42 -5.26 6.50
CA SER A 379 25.12 -4.10 5.67
C SER A 379 24.48 -2.96 6.46
N LEU A 380 25.01 -1.76 6.25
CA LEU A 380 24.42 -0.49 6.64
C LEU A 380 24.05 0.29 5.38
N ASN A 381 22.82 0.77 5.29
CA ASN A 381 22.40 1.73 4.26
C ASN A 381 21.73 2.92 4.94
N TRP A 382 22.12 4.13 4.59
CA TRP A 382 21.45 5.35 5.04
C TRP A 382 21.08 6.21 3.84
N SER A 383 19.78 6.36 3.57
CA SER A 383 19.25 7.24 2.52
C SER A 383 18.90 8.63 3.02
N LEU A 384 19.06 9.65 2.18
CA LEU A 384 18.79 11.07 2.47
C LEU A 384 19.62 11.64 3.63
N TYR A 385 20.83 11.12 3.85
CA TYR A 385 21.74 11.54 4.91
C TYR A 385 22.09 13.03 4.81
N GLY A 386 21.79 13.80 5.86
CA GLY A 386 21.94 15.26 5.91
C GLY A 386 23.30 15.74 6.39
N GLY A 387 24.02 14.92 7.16
CA GLY A 387 25.34 15.23 7.69
C GLY A 387 25.33 15.94 9.04
N GLU A 388 24.21 15.90 9.77
CA GLU A 388 24.15 16.51 11.09
C GLU A 388 25.13 15.80 12.05
N PRO A 389 25.69 16.50 13.06
CA PRO A 389 26.63 15.90 14.01
C PRO A 389 26.11 14.60 14.63
N GLN A 390 24.82 14.53 14.95
CA GLN A 390 24.17 13.36 15.52
C GLN A 390 24.09 12.20 14.53
N GLU A 391 23.77 12.47 13.27
CA GLU A 391 23.77 11.45 12.22
C GLU A 391 25.19 10.90 12.02
N ARG A 392 26.19 11.78 12.04
CA ARG A 392 27.60 11.44 11.94
C ARG A 392 28.04 10.52 13.06
N ASP A 393 27.72 10.88 14.30
CA ASP A 393 28.14 10.14 15.48
C ASP A 393 27.53 8.72 15.49
N ILE A 394 26.30 8.55 15.00
CA ILE A 394 25.66 7.23 14.83
C ILE A 394 26.40 6.38 13.80
N VAL A 395 26.75 6.95 12.64
CA VAL A 395 27.49 6.22 11.61
C VAL A 395 28.86 5.81 12.13
N ILE A 396 29.60 6.74 12.75
CA ILE A 396 30.92 6.47 13.33
C ILE A 396 30.79 5.36 14.37
N TYR A 397 29.85 5.45 15.31
CA TYR A 397 29.64 4.42 16.31
C TYR A 397 29.43 3.04 15.69
N ILE A 398 28.60 2.92 14.65
CA ILE A 398 28.37 1.64 13.97
C ILE A 398 29.64 1.15 13.29
N LEU A 399 30.40 2.02 12.60
CA LEU A 399 31.66 1.65 11.94
C LEU A 399 32.71 1.16 12.93
N GLU A 400 32.80 1.79 14.10
CA GLU A 400 33.78 1.45 15.15
C GLU A 400 33.48 0.15 15.88
N HIS A 401 32.22 -0.30 15.88
CA HIS A 401 31.78 -1.47 16.63
C HIS A 401 31.35 -2.66 15.76
N ALA A 402 30.97 -2.43 14.50
CA ALA A 402 30.47 -3.50 13.63
C ALA A 402 31.60 -4.34 13.01
N VAL A 403 31.92 -5.47 13.66
CA VAL A 403 33.08 -6.32 13.32
C VAL A 403 32.91 -7.06 11.99
N HIS A 404 31.67 -7.42 11.63
CA HIS A 404 31.35 -8.20 10.43
C HIS A 404 30.77 -7.37 9.26
N LEU A 405 30.82 -6.05 9.37
CA LEU A 405 30.26 -5.14 8.37
C LEU A 405 31.00 -5.28 7.03
N LYS A 406 30.27 -5.57 5.95
CA LYS A 406 30.81 -5.72 4.59
C LYS A 406 30.62 -4.47 3.76
N THR A 407 29.45 -3.85 3.87
CA THR A 407 29.10 -2.64 3.14
C THR A 407 28.45 -1.61 4.06
N ALA A 408 28.85 -0.36 3.88
CA ALA A 408 28.18 0.81 4.43
C ALA A 408 27.91 1.77 3.28
N THR A 409 26.65 1.98 2.92
CA THR A 409 26.24 2.90 1.85
C THR A 409 25.59 4.11 2.48
N ILE A 410 26.13 5.30 2.19
CA ILE A 410 25.54 6.57 2.63
C ILE A 410 25.12 7.35 1.37
N GLU A 411 23.81 7.54 1.21
CA GLU A 411 23.23 8.33 0.14
C GLU A 411 22.87 9.73 0.67
N SER A 412 23.60 10.73 0.20
CA SER A 412 23.51 12.10 0.70
C SER A 412 22.32 12.86 0.10
N SER A 413 21.57 13.58 0.95
CA SER A 413 20.59 14.57 0.51
C SER A 413 21.28 15.89 0.08
N GLU A 414 20.60 16.73 -0.70
CA GLU A 414 21.06 18.10 -0.97
C GLU A 414 20.89 18.98 0.30
N GLY A 415 21.83 18.86 1.24
CA GLY A 415 21.84 19.57 2.52
C GLY A 415 22.79 20.78 2.60
N GLN A 416 22.69 21.54 3.70
CA GLN A 416 23.45 22.78 3.99
C GLN A 416 24.93 22.57 4.32
N PHE A 417 25.34 21.36 4.69
CA PHE A 417 26.73 21.06 5.06
C PHE A 417 27.59 20.77 3.82
N SER A 418 28.88 21.07 3.92
CA SER A 418 29.85 20.70 2.90
C SER A 418 29.90 19.17 2.79
N LYS A 419 29.19 18.62 1.77
CA LYS A 419 29.16 17.17 1.50
C LYS A 419 30.57 16.58 1.54
N PHE A 420 31.55 17.30 1.02
CA PHE A 420 32.94 16.84 0.97
C PHE A 420 33.57 16.65 2.37
N GLU A 421 33.41 17.61 3.28
CA GLU A 421 34.02 17.55 4.62
C GLU A 421 33.42 16.40 5.45
N MET A 422 32.09 16.28 5.43
CA MET A 422 31.35 15.21 6.07
C MET A 422 31.76 13.82 5.57
N LEU A 423 31.88 13.65 4.25
CA LEU A 423 32.30 12.39 3.63
C LEU A 423 33.77 12.07 3.95
N GLN A 424 34.63 13.08 4.02
CA GLN A 424 36.04 12.93 4.38
C GLN A 424 36.19 12.45 5.82
N GLU A 425 35.42 13.01 6.76
CA GLU A 425 35.43 12.56 8.15
C GLU A 425 34.98 11.10 8.30
N LEU A 426 33.87 10.71 7.66
CA LEU A 426 33.41 9.32 7.66
C LEU A 426 34.45 8.39 7.01
N ALA A 427 35.11 8.83 5.94
CA ALA A 427 36.17 8.05 5.30
C ALA A 427 37.38 7.81 6.22
N LEU A 428 37.74 8.81 7.04
CA LEU A 428 38.87 8.78 7.98
C LEU A 428 38.54 8.10 9.32
N SER A 429 37.26 7.86 9.61
CA SER A 429 36.82 7.19 10.84
C SER A 429 37.41 5.78 10.99
N SER A 430 37.62 5.37 12.24
CA SER A 430 38.12 4.03 12.54
C SER A 430 37.04 2.99 12.25
N ARG A 431 37.46 1.77 11.88
CA ARG A 431 36.54 0.70 11.48
C ARG A 431 36.93 -0.60 12.17
N ALA A 432 35.97 -1.23 12.85
CA ALA A 432 36.17 -2.56 13.41
C ALA A 432 36.32 -3.61 12.31
N SER A 433 35.51 -3.52 11.25
CA SER A 433 35.63 -4.39 10.09
C SER A 433 36.69 -3.87 9.11
N THR A 434 37.76 -4.64 8.95
CA THR A 434 38.82 -4.39 7.96
C THR A 434 38.37 -4.64 6.51
N THR A 435 37.24 -5.33 6.32
CA THR A 435 36.69 -5.67 5.00
C THR A 435 35.58 -4.74 4.55
N CYS A 436 35.13 -3.82 5.42
CA CYS A 436 34.01 -2.93 5.15
C CYS A 436 34.33 -1.94 4.02
N LYS A 437 33.52 -2.00 2.96
CA LYS A 437 33.49 -0.99 1.90
C LYS A 437 32.50 0.10 2.25
N LEU A 438 33.02 1.29 2.55
CA LEU A 438 32.24 2.51 2.68
C LEU A 438 32.01 3.10 1.28
N MET A 439 30.75 3.21 0.88
CA MET A 439 30.30 3.69 -0.43
C MET A 439 29.44 4.93 -0.23
N PHE A 440 29.63 5.90 -1.12
CA PHE A 440 28.89 7.15 -1.09
C PHE A 440 28.12 7.29 -2.39
N GLU A 441 26.81 7.42 -2.28
CA GLU A 441 25.92 7.56 -3.43
C GLU A 441 25.37 9.00 -3.45
N CYS A 442 25.41 9.61 -4.62
CA CYS A 442 24.77 10.90 -4.87
C CYS A 442 23.64 10.65 -5.88
N PRO A 443 22.37 10.96 -5.56
CA PRO A 443 21.24 10.66 -6.44
C PRO A 443 21.25 11.40 -7.80
N PHE A 444 22.25 12.26 -8.05
CA PHE A 444 22.39 13.07 -9.25
C PHE A 444 23.87 13.23 -9.68
N GLU A 445 24.42 12.23 -10.35
CA GLU A 445 25.39 12.47 -11.43
C GLU A 445 24.67 12.18 -12.76
N LEU A 446 24.16 13.23 -13.40
CA LEU A 446 23.94 13.38 -14.85
C LEU A 446 23.48 14.81 -15.17
#